data_AF-A0AA42E6Q9-F1
#
_entry.id   AF-A0AA42E6Q9-F1
#
_cell.length_a   1.000
_cell.length_b   1.000
_cell.length_c   1.000
_cell.angle_alpha   90.00
_cell.angle_beta   90.00
_cell.angle_gamma   90.00
#
_symmetry.space_group_name_H-M   'P 1'
#
loop_
_entity.id
_entity.type
_entity.pdbx_description
1 polymer ?
#
loop_
_entity_poly.entity_id
_entity_poly.type
_entity_poly.pdbx_seq_one_letter_code
_entity_poly.pdbx_strand_id
1 'polypeptide(L)'
;MFQVLPDRDTRSHANDLNLAKSMADASYQVVINAAEITGHVEDITNRIVEQTELLGAVASSIKDMTDINTCIATSAHELLVGANIVTDRMSEVQAAATRSIGEAIGLIEDTATIVDRLPAIKGALDEIARAVDGFGEVAKLRDRVVRRAASIAESTARNREHCEEILEDVAQLNDAELATKEDSKNVSNQCLQLSDLGAELYYTILASGVETADTPFIEVVIETAKTITAALEEALDNEEIDLETLFDEDYVQMPDIEPPKYTTRWLPLIEKLIPPICEPLSTMAPDVVLCTITDRNAYMPVNNLKFSHPPTNDPAWNATHSRYRIRHRDRISARIARSTKPFLVTVFRRRLGDCTQILKDVSSPIFIKGRLWGNVRMLILIKVENVDYILKQMDIHRAVEKMRGGDAAGIGKRTLDLGTERPEQRRDYPKKFCFHHAGRLKVIDNQDIQLFFAKDRLVFVQTEDGRQHSIRSTLSELEEKLDGSQFMRCHRNYIVNMNKIEYLTNWFNRGYLLTLKSATKTEIPVSRVFVKHLKKYFEFD
;
A
#
# COMPACT_ATOMS: atom_id res chain seq x y z
N MET A 1 -140.85 -171.38 -21.53
CA MET A 1 -142.10 -171.82 -22.19
C MET A 1 -143.10 -170.68 -22.11
N PHE A 2 -143.57 -170.24 -23.28
CA PHE A 2 -144.85 -169.60 -23.62
C PHE A 2 -145.40 -168.31 -22.97
N GLN A 3 -145.64 -167.34 -23.87
CA GLN A 3 -146.85 -166.53 -24.20
C GLN A 3 -147.52 -165.55 -23.21
N VAL A 4 -147.47 -164.24 -23.55
CA VAL A 4 -148.41 -163.41 -24.38
C VAL A 4 -149.82 -162.99 -23.84
N LEU A 5 -150.07 -161.65 -23.96
CA LEU A 5 -151.31 -160.80 -24.08
C LEU A 5 -152.27 -160.62 -22.86
N PRO A 6 -153.17 -159.59 -22.83
CA PRO A 6 -153.24 -158.25 -23.49
C PRO A 6 -153.75 -157.03 -22.60
N ASP A 7 -153.64 -155.80 -23.17
CA ASP A 7 -154.54 -154.59 -23.15
C ASP A 7 -154.71 -153.56 -21.98
N ARG A 8 -154.94 -152.27 -22.40
CA ARG A 8 -155.40 -150.99 -21.76
C ARG A 8 -154.47 -150.13 -20.88
N ASP A 9 -154.57 -148.79 -20.83
CA ASP A 9 -154.80 -147.69 -21.79
C ASP A 9 -154.52 -146.32 -21.06
N THR A 10 -153.57 -145.53 -21.58
CA THR A 10 -153.62 -144.06 -21.85
C THR A 10 -153.84 -142.93 -20.80
N ARG A 11 -153.50 -142.98 -19.48
CA ARG A 11 -153.79 -141.79 -18.60
C ARG A 11 -152.84 -141.15 -17.59
N SER A 12 -151.55 -141.46 -17.40
CA SER A 12 -150.76 -140.68 -16.39
C SER A 12 -149.31 -140.31 -16.70
N HIS A 13 -148.85 -140.51 -17.95
CA HIS A 13 -147.56 -139.98 -18.42
C HIS A 13 -147.48 -138.44 -18.44
N ALA A 14 -148.53 -137.71 -18.04
CA ALA A 14 -148.55 -136.25 -17.95
C ALA A 14 -148.17 -135.68 -16.57
N ASN A 15 -148.30 -136.46 -15.48
CA ASN A 15 -147.99 -135.95 -14.13
C ASN A 15 -146.53 -136.17 -13.72
N ASP A 16 -145.91 -137.25 -14.15
CA ASP A 16 -144.50 -137.54 -13.79
C ASP A 16 -143.51 -136.66 -14.55
N LEU A 17 -143.85 -136.21 -15.77
CA LEU A 17 -143.02 -135.30 -16.55
C LEU A 17 -142.95 -133.89 -15.92
N ASN A 18 -144.03 -133.44 -15.28
CA ASN A 18 -144.07 -132.16 -14.58
C ASN A 18 -143.26 -132.19 -13.28
N LEU A 19 -143.22 -133.34 -12.59
CA LEU A 19 -142.38 -133.52 -11.41
C LEU A 19 -140.89 -133.52 -11.78
N ALA A 20 -140.51 -134.22 -12.86
CA ALA A 20 -139.13 -134.26 -13.35
C ALA A 20 -138.61 -132.87 -13.76
N LYS A 21 -139.48 -132.05 -14.37
CA LYS A 21 -139.12 -130.69 -14.77
C LYS A 21 -138.93 -129.76 -13.56
N SER A 22 -139.79 -129.88 -12.55
CA SER A 22 -139.67 -129.12 -11.29
C SER A 22 -138.42 -129.52 -10.48
N MET A 23 -138.06 -130.80 -10.48
CA MET A 23 -136.83 -131.29 -9.83
C MET A 23 -135.55 -130.82 -10.55
N ALA A 24 -135.58 -130.71 -11.88
CA ALA A 24 -134.44 -130.21 -12.64
C ALA A 24 -134.16 -128.73 -12.33
N ASP A 25 -135.19 -127.89 -12.28
CA ASP A 25 -135.05 -126.46 -11.94
C ASP A 25 -134.57 -126.26 -10.50
N ALA A 26 -135.07 -127.06 -9.55
CA ALA A 26 -134.60 -127.02 -8.17
C ALA A 26 -133.11 -127.45 -8.05
N SER A 27 -132.70 -128.48 -8.79
CA SER A 27 -131.30 -128.95 -8.80
C SER A 27 -130.36 -127.92 -9.42
N TYR A 28 -130.81 -127.22 -10.47
CA TYR A 28 -130.04 -126.18 -11.13
C TYR A 28 -129.75 -125.01 -10.18
N GLN A 29 -130.70 -124.62 -9.33
CA GLN A 29 -130.50 -123.55 -8.35
C GLN A 29 -129.59 -123.93 -7.17
N VAL A 30 -129.61 -125.19 -6.75
CA VAL A 30 -128.71 -125.67 -5.67
C VAL A 30 -127.24 -125.59 -6.11
N VAL A 31 -126.93 -125.89 -7.37
CA VAL A 31 -125.56 -125.85 -7.90
C VAL A 31 -125.01 -124.43 -7.95
N ILE A 32 -125.82 -123.44 -8.34
CA ILE A 32 -125.39 -122.03 -8.37
C ILE A 32 -125.09 -121.52 -6.95
N ASN A 33 -125.99 -121.76 -5.99
CA ASN A 33 -125.77 -121.36 -4.60
C ASN A 33 -124.56 -122.06 -3.95
N ALA A 34 -124.31 -123.34 -4.30
CA ALA A 34 -123.13 -124.05 -3.79
C ALA A 34 -121.82 -123.50 -4.34
N ALA A 35 -121.79 -123.06 -5.61
CA ALA A 35 -120.61 -122.43 -6.22
C ALA A 35 -120.29 -121.07 -5.56
N GLU A 36 -121.30 -120.27 -5.23
CA GLU A 36 -121.14 -118.97 -4.56
C GLU A 36 -120.57 -119.11 -3.14
N ILE A 37 -121.05 -120.09 -2.36
CA ILE A 37 -120.55 -120.34 -1.00
C ILE A 37 -119.09 -120.80 -1.01
N THR A 38 -118.70 -121.64 -1.98
CA THR A 38 -117.34 -122.18 -2.06
C THR A 38 -116.30 -121.08 -2.29
N GLY A 39 -116.62 -120.10 -3.15
CA GLY A 39 -115.75 -118.94 -3.39
C GLY A 39 -115.53 -118.07 -2.15
N HIS A 40 -116.54 -117.90 -1.30
CA HIS A 40 -116.39 -117.11 -0.07
C HIS A 40 -115.55 -117.81 1.01
N VAL A 41 -115.58 -119.13 1.09
CA VAL A 41 -114.79 -119.90 2.07
C VAL A 41 -113.29 -119.87 1.74
N GLU A 42 -112.93 -119.88 0.46
CA GLU A 42 -111.53 -119.81 0.01
C GLU A 42 -110.89 -118.44 0.36
N ASP A 43 -111.62 -117.34 0.19
CA ASP A 43 -111.12 -115.98 0.47
C ASP A 43 -110.87 -115.73 1.97
N ILE A 44 -111.75 -116.23 2.84
CA ILE A 44 -111.59 -116.11 4.30
C ILE A 44 -110.38 -116.89 4.79
N THR A 45 -110.12 -118.08 4.22
CA THR A 45 -109.01 -118.94 4.66
C THR A 45 -107.65 -118.31 4.36
N ASN A 46 -107.51 -117.67 3.19
CA ASN A 46 -106.28 -116.97 2.81
C ASN A 46 -105.97 -115.78 3.76
N ARG A 47 -107.00 -115.04 4.19
CA ARG A 47 -106.83 -113.88 5.09
C ARG A 47 -106.36 -114.25 6.50
N ILE A 48 -106.70 -115.46 6.99
CA ILE A 48 -106.29 -115.92 8.33
C ILE A 48 -104.81 -116.31 8.35
N VAL A 49 -104.29 -116.91 7.27
CA VAL A 49 -102.88 -117.27 7.17
C VAL A 49 -101.99 -116.03 7.18
N GLU A 50 -102.37 -114.97 6.47
CA GLU A 50 -101.63 -113.70 6.40
C GLU A 50 -101.51 -112.99 7.76
N GLN A 51 -102.54 -113.03 8.60
CA GLN A 51 -102.48 -112.40 9.93
C GLN A 51 -101.56 -113.12 10.92
N THR A 52 -101.31 -114.41 10.73
CA THR A 52 -100.50 -115.20 11.68
C THR A 52 -99.00 -114.92 11.52
N GLU A 53 -98.53 -114.60 10.30
CA GLU A 53 -97.14 -114.21 10.05
C GLU A 53 -96.79 -112.81 10.59
N LEU A 54 -97.74 -111.87 10.54
CA LEU A 54 -97.56 -110.49 11.04
C LEU A 54 -97.28 -110.42 12.55
N LEU A 55 -97.91 -111.28 13.36
CA LEU A 55 -97.73 -111.29 14.82
C LEU A 55 -96.34 -111.78 15.26
N GLY A 56 -95.71 -112.67 14.49
CA GLY A 56 -94.36 -113.16 14.78
C GLY A 56 -93.29 -112.06 14.64
N ALA A 57 -93.44 -111.17 13.67
CA ALA A 57 -92.49 -110.07 13.43
C ALA A 57 -92.49 -109.01 14.55
N VAL A 58 -93.64 -108.76 15.19
CA VAL A 58 -93.78 -107.75 16.26
C VAL A 58 -93.03 -108.17 17.53
N ALA A 59 -93.04 -109.46 17.89
CA ALA A 59 -92.38 -109.95 19.09
C ALA A 59 -90.84 -109.84 19.04
N SER A 60 -90.23 -109.98 17.86
CA SER A 60 -88.77 -109.82 17.68
C SER A 60 -88.32 -108.38 17.92
N SER A 61 -89.09 -107.40 17.44
CA SER A 61 -88.75 -105.96 17.51
C SER A 61 -88.70 -105.43 18.96
N ILE A 62 -89.51 -105.99 19.86
CA ILE A 62 -89.54 -105.58 21.29
C ILE A 62 -88.24 -105.99 22.02
N LYS A 63 -87.65 -107.12 21.64
CA LYS A 63 -86.40 -107.61 22.26
C LYS A 63 -85.23 -106.69 21.90
N ASP A 64 -85.09 -106.32 20.64
CA ASP A 64 -84.02 -105.43 20.15
C ASP A 64 -84.06 -104.05 20.83
N MET A 65 -85.27 -103.53 21.10
CA MET A 65 -85.46 -102.23 21.76
C MET A 65 -84.97 -102.21 23.22
N THR A 66 -85.02 -103.35 23.91
CA THR A 66 -84.58 -103.46 25.32
C THR A 66 -83.06 -103.43 25.44
N ASP A 67 -82.36 -104.07 24.50
CA ASP A 67 -80.89 -104.07 24.45
C ASP A 67 -80.33 -102.67 24.13
N ILE A 68 -80.98 -101.92 23.22
CA ILE A 68 -80.62 -100.53 22.90
C ILE A 68 -80.73 -99.61 24.12
N ASN A 69 -81.79 -99.73 24.90
CA ASN A 69 -82.00 -98.89 26.09
C ASN A 69 -80.90 -99.08 27.15
N THR A 70 -80.35 -100.29 27.28
CA THR A 70 -79.24 -100.57 28.20
C THR A 70 -77.95 -99.88 27.75
N CYS A 71 -77.69 -99.83 26.45
CA CYS A 71 -76.51 -99.18 25.85
C CYS A 71 -76.57 -97.63 25.97
N ILE A 72 -77.77 -97.05 25.87
CA ILE A 72 -77.99 -95.60 26.05
C ILE A 72 -77.60 -95.15 27.48
N ALA A 73 -77.92 -95.94 28.51
CA ALA A 73 -77.62 -95.59 29.91
C ALA A 73 -76.11 -95.51 30.20
N THR A 74 -75.29 -96.40 29.63
CA THR A 74 -73.83 -96.38 29.79
C THR A 74 -73.21 -95.14 29.15
N SER A 75 -73.68 -94.77 27.95
CA SER A 75 -73.20 -93.58 27.23
C SER A 75 -73.47 -92.27 27.99
N ALA A 76 -74.58 -92.19 28.74
CA ALA A 76 -74.91 -91.00 29.54
C ALA A 76 -73.95 -90.78 30.72
N HIS A 77 -73.39 -91.85 31.31
CA HIS A 77 -72.43 -91.74 32.41
C HIS A 77 -71.06 -91.20 31.96
N GLU A 78 -70.59 -91.62 30.78
CA GLU A 78 -69.34 -91.12 30.19
C GLU A 78 -69.39 -89.63 29.84
N LEU A 79 -70.56 -89.13 29.40
CA LEU A 79 -70.77 -87.70 29.11
C LEU A 79 -70.61 -86.80 30.35
N LEU A 80 -71.03 -87.24 31.54
CA LEU A 80 -70.90 -86.47 32.79
C LEU A 80 -69.44 -86.33 33.24
N VAL A 81 -68.63 -87.37 33.08
CA VAL A 81 -67.18 -87.31 33.38
C VAL A 81 -66.47 -86.32 32.44
N GLY A 82 -66.84 -86.33 31.15
CA GLY A 82 -66.33 -85.35 30.18
C GLY A 82 -66.67 -83.91 30.53
N ALA A 83 -67.88 -83.64 31.04
CA ALA A 83 -68.32 -82.30 31.43
C ALA A 83 -67.50 -81.70 32.59
N ASN A 84 -67.10 -82.52 33.58
CA ASN A 84 -66.25 -82.07 34.69
C ASN A 84 -64.85 -81.70 34.21
N ILE A 85 -64.25 -82.51 33.34
CA ILE A 85 -62.93 -82.22 32.74
C ILE A 85 -62.95 -80.91 31.94
N VAL A 86 -64.04 -80.64 31.21
CA VAL A 86 -64.23 -79.37 30.47
C VAL A 86 -64.30 -78.18 31.43
N THR A 87 -64.94 -78.33 32.60
CA THR A 87 -65.08 -77.27 33.60
C THR A 87 -63.74 -76.91 34.25
N ASP A 88 -62.92 -77.92 34.57
CA ASP A 88 -61.56 -77.70 35.08
C ASP A 88 -60.68 -77.02 34.01
N ARG A 89 -60.77 -77.48 32.76
CA ARG A 89 -60.06 -76.86 31.62
C ARG A 89 -60.48 -75.41 31.41
N MET A 90 -61.77 -75.09 31.56
CA MET A 90 -62.27 -73.71 31.48
C MET A 90 -61.68 -72.82 32.56
N SER A 91 -61.54 -73.33 33.79
CA SER A 91 -60.96 -72.57 34.91
C SER A 91 -59.47 -72.26 34.67
N GLU A 92 -58.71 -73.22 34.12
CA GLU A 92 -57.31 -73.01 33.71
C GLU A 92 -57.17 -71.98 32.59
N VAL A 93 -58.02 -72.06 31.55
CA VAL A 93 -58.05 -71.09 30.44
C VAL A 93 -58.40 -69.69 30.95
N GLN A 94 -59.34 -69.57 31.88
CA GLN A 94 -59.73 -68.28 32.46
C GLN A 94 -58.62 -67.65 33.31
N ALA A 95 -57.86 -68.47 34.05
CA ALA A 95 -56.68 -68.00 34.79
C ALA A 95 -55.53 -67.56 33.84
N ALA A 96 -55.35 -68.26 32.72
CA ALA A 96 -54.37 -67.86 31.69
C ALA A 96 -54.77 -66.54 30.99
N ALA A 97 -56.04 -66.37 30.65
CA ALA A 97 -56.56 -65.14 30.04
C ALA A 97 -56.36 -63.91 30.96
N THR A 98 -56.63 -64.06 32.26
CA THR A 98 -56.46 -62.96 33.23
C THR A 98 -55.00 -62.50 33.32
N ARG A 99 -54.04 -63.44 33.29
CA ARG A 99 -52.60 -63.10 33.30
C ARG A 99 -52.18 -62.36 32.04
N SER A 100 -52.61 -62.84 30.86
CA SER A 100 -52.30 -62.20 29.58
C SER A 100 -52.88 -60.79 29.46
N ILE A 101 -54.09 -60.55 30.00
CA ILE A 101 -54.68 -59.20 30.08
C ILE A 101 -53.85 -58.29 31.00
N GLY A 102 -53.35 -58.80 32.14
CA GLY A 102 -52.47 -58.05 33.03
C GLY A 102 -51.15 -57.63 32.35
N GLU A 103 -50.52 -58.54 31.61
CA GLU A 103 -49.32 -58.24 30.80
C GLU A 103 -49.60 -57.21 29.70
N ALA A 104 -50.76 -57.32 29.03
CA ALA A 104 -51.17 -56.35 28.02
C ALA A 104 -51.41 -54.95 28.59
N ILE A 105 -51.97 -54.84 29.80
CA ILE A 105 -52.14 -53.56 30.50
C ILE A 105 -50.78 -52.94 30.84
N GLY A 106 -49.82 -53.74 31.33
CA GLY A 106 -48.46 -53.27 31.60
C GLY A 106 -47.76 -52.70 30.35
N LEU A 107 -47.89 -53.38 29.21
CA LEU A 107 -47.33 -52.90 27.93
C LEU A 107 -47.97 -51.58 27.46
N ILE A 108 -49.26 -51.37 27.74
CA ILE A 108 -49.96 -50.11 27.40
C ILE A 108 -49.43 -48.95 28.26
N GLU A 109 -49.15 -49.20 29.54
CA GLU A 109 -48.62 -48.20 30.47
C GLU A 109 -47.17 -47.79 30.13
N ASP A 110 -46.34 -48.76 29.72
CA ASP A 110 -45.00 -48.50 29.18
C ASP A 110 -45.04 -47.64 27.91
N THR A 111 -46.02 -47.91 27.04
CA THR A 111 -46.22 -47.14 25.79
C THR A 111 -46.63 -45.69 26.10
N ALA A 112 -47.45 -45.45 27.12
CA ALA A 112 -47.83 -44.10 27.54
C ALA A 112 -46.61 -43.29 28.04
N THR A 113 -45.69 -43.92 28.76
CA THR A 113 -44.45 -43.30 29.25
C THR A 113 -43.50 -42.89 28.11
N ILE A 114 -43.45 -43.67 27.02
CA ILE A 114 -42.65 -43.33 25.82
C ILE A 114 -43.23 -42.10 25.11
N VAL A 115 -44.57 -42.02 24.99
CA VAL A 115 -45.24 -40.89 24.35
C VAL A 115 -44.98 -39.58 25.10
N ASP A 116 -44.95 -39.60 26.43
CA ASP A 116 -44.72 -38.42 27.26
C ASP A 116 -43.28 -37.86 27.13
N ARG A 117 -42.31 -38.67 26.71
CA ARG A 117 -40.90 -38.26 26.50
C ARG A 117 -40.59 -37.73 25.09
N LEU A 118 -41.47 -37.94 24.11
CA LEU A 118 -41.28 -37.46 22.73
C LEU A 118 -41.08 -35.94 22.59
N PRO A 119 -41.77 -35.06 23.35
CA PRO A 119 -41.56 -33.62 23.26
C PRO A 119 -40.15 -33.18 23.67
N ALA A 120 -39.56 -33.81 24.69
CA ALA A 120 -38.21 -33.51 25.15
C ALA A 120 -37.16 -33.91 24.09
N ILE A 121 -37.35 -35.08 23.45
CA ILE A 121 -36.49 -35.54 22.34
C ILE A 121 -36.61 -34.58 21.15
N LYS A 122 -37.82 -34.14 20.79
CA LYS A 122 -38.03 -33.15 19.74
C LYS A 122 -37.35 -31.81 20.05
N GLY A 123 -37.46 -31.32 21.30
CA GLY A 123 -36.77 -30.11 21.75
C GLY A 123 -35.24 -30.21 21.62
N ALA A 124 -34.66 -31.35 22.01
CA ALA A 124 -33.24 -31.60 21.85
C ALA A 124 -32.82 -31.65 20.36
N LEU A 125 -33.63 -32.24 19.48
CA LEU A 125 -33.38 -32.24 18.03
C LEU A 125 -33.44 -30.84 17.42
N ASP A 126 -34.38 -29.98 17.87
CA ASP A 126 -34.47 -28.59 17.41
C ASP A 126 -33.29 -27.73 17.90
N GLU A 127 -32.72 -28.03 19.07
CA GLU A 127 -31.46 -27.41 19.53
C GLU A 127 -30.26 -27.87 18.73
N ILE A 128 -30.17 -29.18 18.42
CA ILE A 128 -29.13 -29.73 17.55
C ILE A 128 -29.21 -29.11 16.16
N ALA A 129 -30.41 -28.98 15.58
CA ALA A 129 -30.61 -28.35 14.28
C ALA A 129 -30.13 -26.88 14.27
N ARG A 130 -30.46 -26.10 15.31
CA ARG A 130 -29.99 -24.71 15.48
C ARG A 130 -28.46 -24.63 15.61
N ALA A 131 -27.83 -25.57 16.31
CA ALA A 131 -26.38 -25.63 16.41
C ALA A 131 -25.71 -25.97 15.07
N VAL A 132 -26.30 -26.87 14.28
CA VAL A 132 -25.85 -27.23 12.93
C VAL A 132 -25.92 -26.03 11.97
N ASP A 133 -26.98 -25.24 12.03
CA ASP A 133 -27.07 -23.98 11.26
C ASP A 133 -25.99 -22.97 11.68
N GLY A 134 -25.70 -22.88 12.99
CA GLY A 134 -24.61 -22.07 13.52
C GLY A 134 -23.24 -22.46 12.94
N PHE A 135 -22.97 -23.74 12.72
CA PHE A 135 -21.75 -24.20 12.06
C PHE A 135 -21.65 -23.75 10.59
N GLY A 136 -22.78 -23.58 9.89
CA GLY A 136 -22.82 -23.03 8.54
C GLY A 136 -22.31 -21.59 8.47
N GLU A 137 -22.66 -20.75 9.44
CA GLU A 137 -22.17 -19.37 9.52
C GLU A 137 -20.68 -19.30 9.91
N VAL A 138 -20.21 -20.20 10.78
CA VAL A 138 -18.79 -20.34 11.11
C VAL A 138 -17.97 -20.74 9.89
N ALA A 139 -18.47 -21.65 9.05
CA ALA A 139 -17.81 -22.04 7.80
C ALA A 139 -17.70 -20.86 6.83
N LYS A 140 -18.76 -20.05 6.67
CA LYS A 140 -18.73 -18.83 5.85
C LYS A 140 -17.73 -17.79 6.40
N LEU A 141 -17.65 -17.64 7.72
CA LEU A 141 -16.69 -16.75 8.37
C LEU A 141 -15.25 -17.22 8.13
N ARG A 142 -14.97 -18.52 8.29
CA ARG A 142 -13.66 -19.13 7.98
C ARG A 142 -13.25 -18.82 6.55
N ASP A 143 -14.13 -19.02 5.57
CA ASP A 143 -13.80 -18.77 4.17
C ASP A 143 -13.51 -17.28 3.89
N ARG A 144 -14.20 -16.35 4.57
CA ARG A 144 -13.87 -14.91 4.53
C ARG A 144 -12.50 -14.62 5.13
N VAL A 145 -12.16 -15.24 6.26
CA VAL A 145 -10.86 -15.08 6.92
C VAL A 145 -9.73 -15.60 6.02
N VAL A 146 -9.89 -16.77 5.41
CA VAL A 146 -8.91 -17.34 4.46
C VAL A 146 -8.69 -16.42 3.26
N ARG A 147 -9.76 -15.90 2.65
CA ARG A 147 -9.64 -14.94 1.54
C ARG A 147 -8.92 -13.65 1.93
N ARG A 148 -9.20 -13.10 3.11
CA ARG A 148 -8.50 -11.91 3.62
C ARG A 148 -7.02 -12.21 3.90
N ALA A 149 -6.71 -13.35 4.50
CA ALA A 149 -5.33 -13.77 4.76
C ALA A 149 -4.52 -13.90 3.45
N ALA A 150 -5.12 -14.46 2.39
CA ALA A 150 -4.50 -14.54 1.07
C ALA A 150 -4.22 -13.14 0.47
N SER A 151 -5.20 -12.23 0.55
CA SER A 151 -5.03 -10.85 0.07
C SER A 151 -3.95 -10.08 0.86
N ILE A 152 -3.86 -10.30 2.17
CA ILE A 152 -2.80 -9.74 3.01
C ILE A 152 -1.44 -10.29 2.57
N ALA A 153 -1.30 -11.61 2.38
CA ALA A 153 -0.05 -12.22 1.95
C ALA A 153 0.44 -11.67 0.59
N GLU A 154 -0.48 -11.49 -0.37
CA GLU A 154 -0.18 -10.88 -1.67
C GLU A 154 0.24 -9.40 -1.52
N SER A 155 -0.47 -8.64 -0.67
CA SER A 155 -0.10 -7.27 -0.35
C SER A 155 1.28 -7.17 0.30
N THR A 156 1.62 -8.07 1.21
CA THR A 156 2.93 -8.14 1.86
C THR A 156 4.04 -8.51 0.87
N ALA A 157 3.77 -9.42 -0.07
CA ALA A 157 4.73 -9.77 -1.12
C ALA A 157 5.06 -8.58 -2.02
N ARG A 158 4.02 -7.83 -2.47
CA ARG A 158 4.21 -6.59 -3.25
C ARG A 158 4.93 -5.50 -2.48
N ASN A 159 4.62 -5.35 -1.19
CA ASN A 159 5.33 -4.39 -0.35
C ASN A 159 6.82 -4.73 -0.23
N ARG A 160 7.17 -6.03 -0.13
CA ARG A 160 8.57 -6.46 -0.07
C ARG A 160 9.32 -6.15 -1.37
N GLU A 161 8.73 -6.45 -2.52
CA GLU A 161 9.30 -6.09 -3.83
C GLU A 161 9.52 -4.58 -3.94
N HIS A 162 8.54 -3.78 -3.51
CA HIS A 162 8.70 -2.32 -3.51
C HIS A 162 9.77 -1.83 -2.53
N CYS A 163 9.95 -2.48 -1.38
CA CYS A 163 11.05 -2.17 -0.47
C CYS A 163 12.42 -2.50 -1.09
N GLU A 164 12.53 -3.58 -1.86
CA GLU A 164 13.75 -3.93 -2.59
C GLU A 164 14.07 -2.88 -3.67
N GLU A 165 13.08 -2.42 -4.44
CA GLU A 165 13.23 -1.29 -5.39
C GLU A 165 13.71 -0.01 -4.68
N ILE A 166 13.09 0.35 -3.56
CA ILE A 166 13.47 1.55 -2.78
C ILE A 166 14.92 1.44 -2.28
N LEU A 167 15.36 0.26 -1.85
CA LEU A 167 16.75 0.06 -1.39
C LEU A 167 17.75 0.25 -2.54
N GLU A 168 17.41 -0.18 -3.75
CA GLU A 168 18.23 0.04 -4.95
C GLU A 168 18.28 1.53 -5.32
N ASP A 169 17.13 2.22 -5.32
CA ASP A 169 17.05 3.66 -5.56
C ASP A 169 17.89 4.45 -4.55
N VAL A 170 17.84 4.08 -3.27
CA VAL A 170 18.65 4.72 -2.21
C VAL A 170 20.15 4.49 -2.42
N ALA A 171 20.56 3.30 -2.87
CA ALA A 171 21.96 3.03 -3.18
C ALA A 171 22.45 3.91 -4.34
N GLN A 172 21.67 4.02 -5.42
CA GLN A 172 22.01 4.88 -6.56
C GLN A 172 22.07 6.36 -6.18
N LEU A 173 21.17 6.83 -5.30
CA LEU A 173 21.20 8.20 -4.77
C LEU A 173 22.47 8.48 -3.97
N ASN A 174 22.91 7.53 -3.14
CA ASN A 174 24.14 7.67 -2.36
C ASN A 174 25.39 7.78 -3.26
N ASP A 175 25.46 6.99 -4.34
CA ASP A 175 26.54 7.10 -5.32
C ASP A 175 26.52 8.44 -6.07
N ALA A 176 25.33 8.92 -6.46
CA ALA A 176 25.16 10.22 -7.08
C ALA A 176 25.55 11.38 -6.13
N GLU A 177 25.25 11.25 -4.82
CA GLU A 177 25.65 12.22 -3.80
C GLU A 177 27.19 12.30 -3.68
N LEU A 178 27.86 11.14 -3.64
CA LEU A 178 29.31 11.07 -3.59
C LEU A 178 29.96 11.72 -4.82
N ALA A 179 29.45 11.43 -6.03
CA ALA A 179 29.92 12.07 -7.26
C ALA A 179 29.69 13.60 -7.24
N THR A 180 28.50 14.05 -6.83
CA THR A 180 28.19 15.49 -6.73
C THR A 180 29.10 16.21 -5.73
N LYS A 181 29.48 15.54 -4.63
CA LYS A 181 30.40 16.08 -3.63
C LYS A 181 31.81 16.24 -4.20
N GLU A 182 32.26 15.32 -5.03
CA GLU A 182 33.54 15.40 -5.71
C GLU A 182 33.55 16.51 -6.77
N ASP A 183 32.51 16.58 -7.61
CA ASP A 183 32.34 17.65 -8.60
C ASP A 183 32.29 19.03 -7.94
N SER A 184 31.58 19.16 -6.82
CA SER A 184 31.53 20.42 -6.05
C SER A 184 32.90 20.84 -5.52
N LYS A 185 33.72 19.90 -5.04
CA LYS A 185 35.12 20.17 -4.66
C LYS A 185 35.94 20.62 -5.86
N ASN A 186 35.78 19.98 -7.01
CA ASN A 186 36.51 20.31 -8.23
C ASN A 186 36.14 21.72 -8.72
N VAL A 187 34.86 22.05 -8.79
CA VAL A 187 34.37 23.39 -9.14
C VAL A 187 34.87 24.44 -8.16
N SER A 188 34.83 24.14 -6.85
CA SER A 188 35.36 25.04 -5.83
C SER A 188 36.85 25.33 -6.03
N ASN A 189 37.65 24.29 -6.29
CA ASN A 189 39.07 24.42 -6.56
C ASN A 189 39.36 25.26 -7.83
N GLN A 190 38.61 25.04 -8.91
CA GLN A 190 38.73 25.82 -10.15
C GLN A 190 38.37 27.29 -9.93
N CYS A 191 37.29 27.59 -9.21
CA CYS A 191 36.91 28.96 -8.85
C CYS A 191 38.01 29.67 -8.05
N LEU A 192 38.67 28.96 -7.13
CA LEU A 192 39.78 29.51 -6.36
C LEU A 192 41.00 29.77 -7.25
N GLN A 193 41.34 28.88 -8.19
CA GLN A 193 42.42 29.09 -9.16
C GLN A 193 42.15 30.30 -10.07
N LEU A 194 40.92 30.47 -10.53
CA LEU A 194 40.50 31.66 -11.28
C LEU A 194 40.66 32.94 -10.47
N SER A 195 40.34 32.89 -9.17
CA SER A 195 40.54 34.02 -8.25
C SER A 195 42.03 34.35 -8.05
N ASP A 196 42.90 33.35 -7.98
CA ASP A 196 44.36 33.56 -7.94
C ASP A 196 44.86 34.22 -9.23
N LEU A 197 44.44 33.70 -10.40
CA LEU A 197 44.82 34.26 -11.69
C LEU A 197 44.35 35.72 -11.84
N GLY A 198 43.13 36.02 -11.40
CA GLY A 198 42.60 37.39 -11.41
C GLY A 198 43.43 38.35 -10.54
N ALA A 199 43.86 37.91 -9.36
CA ALA A 199 44.73 38.70 -8.50
C ALA A 199 46.13 38.91 -9.10
N GLU A 200 46.70 37.90 -9.78
CA GLU A 200 47.97 38.00 -10.48
C GLU A 200 47.94 38.99 -11.66
N LEU A 201 46.88 38.91 -12.47
CA LEU A 201 46.64 39.86 -13.57
C LEU A 201 46.52 41.29 -13.02
N TYR A 202 45.77 41.47 -11.94
CA TYR A 202 45.60 42.79 -11.33
C TYR A 202 46.90 43.35 -10.77
N TYR A 203 47.69 42.50 -10.08
CA TYR A 203 49.03 42.88 -9.64
C TYR A 203 49.92 43.31 -10.81
N THR A 204 49.91 42.58 -11.92
CA THR A 204 50.74 42.89 -13.10
C THR A 204 50.41 44.27 -13.68
N ILE A 205 49.12 44.63 -13.72
CA ILE A 205 48.66 45.95 -14.15
C ILE A 205 49.14 47.05 -13.20
N LEU A 206 48.95 46.87 -11.90
CA LEU A 206 49.36 47.86 -10.90
C LEU A 206 50.89 48.02 -10.87
N ALA A 207 51.62 46.91 -11.01
CA ALA A 207 53.08 46.90 -11.04
C ALA A 207 53.68 47.50 -12.32
N SER A 208 52.88 47.71 -13.38
CA SER A 208 53.34 48.37 -14.60
C SER A 208 53.50 49.89 -14.44
N GLY A 209 53.18 50.45 -13.27
CA GLY A 209 53.29 51.88 -12.99
C GLY A 209 52.15 52.74 -13.56
N VAL A 210 51.03 52.11 -13.95
CA VAL A 210 49.82 52.85 -14.29
C VAL A 210 49.17 53.35 -13.00
N GLU A 211 48.97 54.67 -12.89
CA GLU A 211 48.18 55.24 -11.80
C GLU A 211 46.73 54.74 -11.88
N THR A 212 46.26 54.21 -10.76
CA THR A 212 44.89 53.73 -10.58
C THR A 212 44.31 54.33 -9.30
N ALA A 213 43.01 54.12 -9.06
CA ALA A 213 42.38 54.50 -7.80
C ALA A 213 43.02 53.82 -6.58
N ASP A 214 43.75 52.70 -6.77
CA ASP A 214 44.41 51.97 -5.69
C ASP A 214 45.83 52.47 -5.37
N THR A 215 46.44 53.26 -6.27
CA THR A 215 47.84 53.71 -6.14
C THR A 215 48.11 54.43 -4.81
N PRO A 216 47.27 55.38 -4.33
CA PRO A 216 47.51 56.06 -3.05
C PRO A 216 47.51 55.09 -1.85
N PHE A 217 46.65 54.07 -1.87
CA PHE A 217 46.59 53.08 -0.80
C PHE A 217 47.80 52.14 -0.83
N ILE A 218 48.28 51.79 -2.03
CA ILE A 218 49.48 50.95 -2.22
C ILE A 218 50.71 51.67 -1.67
N GLU A 219 50.91 52.93 -2.02
CA GLU A 219 52.04 53.74 -1.54
C GLU A 219 52.05 53.85 -0.02
N VAL A 220 50.89 54.16 0.57
CA VAL A 220 50.74 54.26 2.03
C VAL A 220 51.03 52.94 2.72
N VAL A 221 50.55 51.81 2.20
CA VAL A 221 50.78 50.49 2.82
C VAL A 221 52.24 50.05 2.70
N ILE A 222 52.91 50.36 1.58
CA ILE A 222 54.34 50.12 1.41
C ILE A 222 55.15 50.94 2.42
N GLU A 223 54.85 52.23 2.55
CA GLU A 223 55.57 53.11 3.48
C GLU A 223 55.31 52.69 4.93
N THR A 224 54.08 52.31 5.25
CA THR A 224 53.73 51.77 6.57
C THR A 224 54.52 50.50 6.90
N ALA A 225 54.72 49.61 5.92
CA ALA A 225 55.52 48.41 6.11
C ALA A 225 56.99 48.73 6.39
N LYS A 226 57.56 49.76 5.76
CA LYS A 226 58.92 50.24 6.06
C LYS A 226 59.01 50.82 7.47
N THR A 227 58.06 51.66 7.86
CA THR A 227 58.01 52.25 9.21
C THR A 227 57.93 51.18 10.29
N ILE A 228 57.07 50.17 10.11
CA ILE A 228 56.95 49.05 11.04
C ILE A 228 58.22 48.20 11.05
N THR A 229 58.82 47.96 9.88
CA THR A 229 60.10 47.24 9.77
C THR A 229 61.18 47.97 10.58
N ALA A 230 61.33 49.28 10.40
CA ALA A 230 62.32 50.07 11.12
C ALA A 230 62.09 50.04 12.64
N ALA A 231 60.84 50.17 13.10
CA ALA A 231 60.51 50.13 14.53
C ALA A 231 60.81 48.76 15.16
N LEU A 232 60.57 47.67 14.44
CA LEU A 232 60.88 46.31 14.91
C LEU A 232 62.37 46.01 14.89
N GLU A 233 63.10 46.50 13.89
CA GLU A 233 64.55 46.38 13.84
C GLU A 233 65.23 47.23 14.92
N GLU A 234 64.71 48.42 15.22
CA GLU A 234 65.17 49.23 16.34
C GLU A 234 64.93 48.52 17.69
N ALA A 235 63.78 47.86 17.86
CA ALA A 235 63.52 47.07 19.07
C ALA A 235 64.47 45.87 19.22
N LEU A 236 64.90 45.26 18.11
CA LEU A 236 65.94 44.22 18.12
C LEU A 236 67.32 44.81 18.48
N ASP A 237 67.67 45.95 17.88
CA ASP A 237 68.96 46.60 18.09
C ASP A 237 69.08 47.17 19.53
N ASN A 238 67.96 47.53 20.16
CA ASN A 238 67.86 47.95 21.57
C ASN A 238 67.71 46.79 22.57
N GLU A 239 67.75 45.53 22.11
CA GLU A 239 67.57 44.33 22.94
C GLU A 239 66.22 44.27 23.70
N GLU A 240 65.18 44.97 23.23
CA GLU A 240 63.81 44.86 23.79
C GLU A 240 63.19 43.48 23.50
N ILE A 241 63.62 42.83 22.41
CA ILE A 241 63.25 41.48 21.99
C ILE A 241 64.41 40.86 21.23
N ASP A 242 64.55 39.53 21.26
CA ASP A 242 65.48 38.81 20.41
C ASP A 242 64.81 38.28 19.12
N LEU A 243 65.62 37.95 18.11
CA LEU A 243 65.12 37.51 16.80
C LEU A 243 64.39 36.17 16.87
N GLU A 244 64.72 35.28 17.80
CA GLU A 244 64.02 34.00 17.96
C GLU A 244 62.61 34.25 18.51
N THR A 245 62.50 35.06 19.57
CA THR A 245 61.23 35.45 20.16
C THR A 245 60.35 36.21 19.17
N LEU A 246 60.90 37.11 18.34
CA LEU A 246 60.10 37.85 17.36
C LEU A 246 59.51 36.96 16.25
N PHE A 247 60.14 35.82 15.96
CA PHE A 247 59.69 34.84 14.96
C PHE A 247 59.01 33.61 15.59
N ASP A 248 58.71 33.65 16.89
CA ASP A 248 57.98 32.59 17.60
C ASP A 248 56.58 32.38 17.01
N GLU A 249 56.23 31.11 16.83
CA GLU A 249 54.94 30.67 16.25
C GLU A 249 54.12 29.84 17.25
N ASP A 250 54.50 29.85 18.54
CA ASP A 250 53.75 29.17 19.59
C ASP A 250 52.51 29.99 20.01
N TYR A 251 51.43 29.84 19.23
CA TYR A 251 50.15 30.50 19.49
C TYR A 251 49.40 29.82 20.65
N VAL A 252 49.43 30.42 21.83
CA VAL A 252 48.71 29.93 23.01
C VAL A 252 47.28 30.47 23.01
N GLN A 253 46.29 29.59 22.94
CA GLN A 253 44.88 29.98 22.98
C GLN A 253 44.49 30.51 24.36
N MET A 254 43.78 31.65 24.40
CA MET A 254 43.20 32.20 25.61
C MET A 254 41.96 31.36 26.02
N PRO A 255 41.83 30.96 27.30
CA PRO A 255 40.72 30.14 27.76
C PRO A 255 39.38 30.89 27.68
N ASP A 256 38.31 30.15 27.44
CA ASP A 256 36.91 30.59 27.57
C ASP A 256 36.49 31.82 26.74
N ILE A 257 37.13 32.07 25.60
CA ILE A 257 36.77 33.16 24.67
C ILE A 257 36.42 32.62 23.28
N GLU A 258 35.25 33.03 22.77
CA GLU A 258 34.79 32.73 21.42
C GLU A 258 34.52 34.02 20.62
N PRO A 259 35.01 34.17 19.38
CA PRO A 259 35.93 33.27 18.66
C PRO A 259 37.30 33.11 19.34
N PRO A 260 38.06 32.02 19.07
CA PRO A 260 39.34 31.77 19.74
C PRO A 260 40.34 32.91 19.53
N LYS A 261 40.90 33.39 20.65
CA LYS A 261 41.98 34.38 20.67
C LYS A 261 43.28 33.73 21.10
N TYR A 262 44.39 34.25 20.60
CA TYR A 262 45.72 33.70 20.85
C TYR A 262 46.66 34.74 21.44
N THR A 263 47.66 34.30 22.18
CA THR A 263 48.80 35.12 22.61
C THR A 263 50.09 34.50 22.09
N THR A 264 51.12 35.32 21.96
CA THR A 264 52.49 34.93 21.56
C THR A 264 53.50 35.68 22.41
N ARG A 265 54.76 35.23 22.43
CA ARG A 265 55.81 35.89 23.24
C ARG A 265 56.13 37.31 22.79
N TRP A 266 56.01 37.59 21.50
CA TRP A 266 56.27 38.90 20.89
C TRP A 266 55.08 39.87 20.95
N LEU A 267 53.89 39.40 21.36
CA LEU A 267 52.67 40.19 21.34
C LEU A 267 52.75 41.52 22.14
N PRO A 268 53.34 41.59 23.35
CA PRO A 268 53.41 42.84 24.11
C PRO A 268 54.14 43.96 23.36
N LEU A 269 55.21 43.62 22.63
CA LEU A 269 55.95 44.58 21.81
C LEU A 269 55.08 45.09 20.65
N ILE A 270 54.39 44.17 19.97
CA ILE A 270 53.50 44.50 18.86
C ILE A 270 52.31 45.37 19.30
N GLU A 271 51.75 45.12 20.47
CA GLU A 271 50.67 45.95 21.05
C GLU A 271 51.13 47.37 21.41
N LYS A 272 52.42 47.55 21.72
CA LYS A 272 53.04 48.86 21.97
C LYS A 272 53.33 49.61 20.66
N LEU A 273 53.95 48.96 19.68
CA LEU A 273 54.51 49.64 18.50
C LEU A 273 53.49 49.90 17.38
N ILE A 274 52.56 48.98 17.15
CA ILE A 274 51.78 48.97 15.91
C ILE A 274 50.54 49.87 15.93
N PRO A 275 49.73 49.93 17.01
CA PRO A 275 48.54 50.78 17.03
C PRO A 275 48.82 52.27 16.72
N PRO A 276 49.88 52.92 17.25
CA PRO A 276 50.19 54.30 16.90
C PRO A 276 50.47 54.53 15.41
N ILE A 277 50.97 53.51 14.70
CA ILE A 277 51.30 53.57 13.27
C ILE A 277 50.05 53.32 12.42
N CYS A 278 49.25 52.31 12.75
CA CYS A 278 48.12 51.89 11.92
C CYS A 278 46.82 52.66 12.21
N GLU A 279 46.62 53.22 13.41
CA GLU A 279 45.38 53.91 13.79
C GLU A 279 45.07 55.14 12.93
N PRO A 280 46.03 56.05 12.65
CA PRO A 280 45.77 57.23 11.81
C PRO A 280 45.31 56.87 10.39
N LEU A 281 45.72 55.70 9.89
CA LEU A 281 45.39 55.26 8.53
C LEU A 281 43.95 54.78 8.40
N SER A 282 43.31 54.40 9.52
CA SER A 282 41.92 53.93 9.53
C SER A 282 40.89 55.00 9.19
N THR A 283 41.29 56.28 9.20
CA THR A 283 40.46 57.45 8.90
C THR A 283 40.96 58.24 7.67
N MET A 284 41.98 57.73 6.97
CA MET A 284 42.58 58.39 5.80
C MET A 284 41.59 58.57 4.64
N ALA A 285 40.63 57.66 4.49
CA ALA A 285 39.55 57.76 3.52
C ALA A 285 38.27 57.11 4.06
N PRO A 286 37.07 57.58 3.65
CA PRO A 286 35.80 57.09 4.20
C PRO A 286 35.53 55.61 3.94
N ASP A 287 36.13 55.05 2.88
CA ASP A 287 35.95 53.64 2.52
C ASP A 287 37.00 52.74 3.19
N VAL A 288 38.00 53.27 3.90
CA VAL A 288 38.95 52.45 4.67
C VAL A 288 38.26 51.86 5.89
N VAL A 289 38.17 50.53 5.91
CA VAL A 289 37.55 49.80 7.01
C VAL A 289 38.53 49.64 8.16
N LEU A 290 39.77 49.25 7.86
CA LEU A 290 40.84 49.09 8.87
C LEU A 290 42.23 49.08 8.22
N CYS A 291 43.24 49.35 9.03
CA CYS A 291 44.63 49.08 8.75
C CYS A 291 45.23 48.30 9.94
N THR A 292 45.91 47.19 9.67
CA THR A 292 46.52 46.33 10.68
C THR A 292 47.70 45.55 10.09
N ILE A 293 48.26 44.62 10.85
CA ILE A 293 49.26 43.66 10.40
C ILE A 293 48.79 42.23 10.62
N THR A 294 49.37 41.31 9.85
CA THR A 294 49.32 39.87 10.15
C THR A 294 50.71 39.28 10.01
N ASP A 295 51.06 38.31 10.85
CA ASP A 295 52.27 37.51 10.64
C ASP A 295 52.14 36.57 9.42
N ARG A 296 53.22 35.83 9.10
CA ARG A 296 53.27 34.87 7.97
C ARG A 296 52.32 33.66 8.09
N ASN A 297 51.69 33.48 9.26
CA ASN A 297 50.70 32.44 9.53
C ASN A 297 49.27 33.02 9.62
N ALA A 298 49.08 34.24 9.14
CA ALA A 298 47.82 34.97 9.13
C ALA A 298 47.23 35.21 10.52
N TYR A 299 48.10 35.30 11.54
CA TYR A 299 47.72 35.77 12.86
C TYR A 299 47.71 37.30 12.88
N MET A 300 46.57 37.87 13.27
CA MET A 300 46.32 39.30 13.40
C MET A 300 46.41 39.69 14.87
N PRO A 301 47.58 40.15 15.36
CA PRO A 301 47.80 40.41 16.79
C PRO A 301 47.02 41.62 17.30
N VAL A 302 46.97 42.69 16.52
CA VAL A 302 46.30 43.96 16.86
C VAL A 302 45.25 44.32 15.82
N ASN A 303 44.40 45.30 16.15
CA ASN A 303 43.48 45.91 15.20
C ASN A 303 43.26 47.39 15.60
N ASN A 304 42.61 48.15 14.72
CA ASN A 304 42.20 49.51 15.03
C ASN A 304 41.30 49.56 16.27
N LEU A 305 41.30 50.69 16.98
CA LEU A 305 40.65 50.83 18.28
C LEU A 305 39.17 50.46 18.26
N LYS A 306 38.45 50.82 17.19
CA LYS A 306 37.03 50.45 16.98
C LYS A 306 36.74 48.94 16.94
N PHE A 307 37.77 48.11 16.77
CA PHE A 307 37.68 46.65 16.76
C PHE A 307 38.54 46.01 17.87
N SER A 308 39.04 46.78 18.82
CA SER A 308 39.93 46.31 19.88
C SER A 308 39.30 46.39 21.27
N HIS A 309 37.96 46.25 21.34
CA HIS A 309 37.27 46.22 22.63
C HIS A 309 37.58 44.90 23.38
N PRO A 310 37.66 44.92 24.73
CA PRO A 310 37.94 43.72 25.52
C PRO A 310 36.89 42.63 25.28
N PRO A 311 37.28 41.35 25.12
CA PRO A 311 36.33 40.26 24.90
C PRO A 311 35.31 40.13 26.04
N THR A 312 34.10 39.68 25.70
CA THR A 312 33.02 39.34 26.64
C THR A 312 32.60 37.88 26.47
N ASN A 313 31.62 37.41 27.26
CA ASN A 313 31.05 36.08 27.11
C ASN A 313 30.05 35.96 25.93
N ASP A 314 29.81 37.02 25.17
CA ASP A 314 28.93 37.02 23.98
C ASP A 314 29.75 36.86 22.69
N PRO A 315 29.66 35.71 21.99
CA PRO A 315 30.39 35.46 20.75
C PRO A 315 30.03 36.42 19.61
N ALA A 316 28.77 36.86 19.52
CA ALA A 316 28.32 37.75 18.45
C ALA A 316 28.89 39.17 18.66
N TRP A 317 28.93 39.62 19.91
CA TRP A 317 29.59 40.86 20.29
C TRP A 317 31.09 40.80 19.98
N ASN A 318 31.77 39.71 20.38
CA ASN A 318 33.20 39.51 20.14
C ASN A 318 33.56 39.53 18.66
N ALA A 319 32.79 38.82 17.83
CA ALA A 319 32.98 38.75 16.38
C ALA A 319 32.90 40.12 15.69
N THR A 320 32.25 41.10 16.32
CA THR A 320 32.06 42.45 15.78
C THR A 320 33.05 43.45 16.36
N HIS A 321 33.21 43.48 17.68
CA HIS A 321 33.90 44.54 18.43
C HIS A 321 35.27 44.14 18.97
N SER A 322 35.56 42.85 19.14
CA SER A 322 36.82 42.33 19.67
C SER A 322 37.53 41.50 18.60
N ARG A 323 38.05 42.16 17.57
CA ARG A 323 38.67 41.52 16.39
C ARG A 323 40.19 41.69 16.32
N TYR A 324 40.87 41.39 17.40
CA TYR A 324 42.33 41.32 17.49
C TYR A 324 42.73 40.00 18.15
N ARG A 325 44.01 39.62 18.08
CA ARG A 325 44.52 38.31 18.53
C ARG A 325 43.86 37.12 17.84
N ILE A 326 43.49 37.26 16.56
CA ILE A 326 42.77 36.22 15.80
C ILE A 326 43.69 35.61 14.75
N ARG A 327 43.67 34.29 14.62
CA ARG A 327 44.35 33.58 13.54
C ARG A 327 43.36 33.20 12.44
N HIS A 328 43.57 33.75 11.25
CA HIS A 328 42.75 33.45 10.09
C HIS A 328 43.21 32.13 9.44
N ARG A 329 42.26 31.23 9.16
CA ARG A 329 42.54 29.91 8.55
C ARG A 329 42.11 29.81 7.10
N ASP A 330 41.55 30.89 6.54
CA ASP A 330 41.12 30.92 5.16
C ASP A 330 42.30 31.07 4.19
N ARG A 331 42.15 30.52 2.98
CA ARG A 331 43.19 30.50 1.94
C ARG A 331 43.64 31.91 1.53
N ILE A 332 42.73 32.89 1.54
CA ILE A 332 43.02 34.25 1.11
C ILE A 332 43.95 34.93 2.11
N SER A 333 43.62 34.87 3.40
CA SER A 333 44.46 35.40 4.47
C SER A 333 45.84 34.73 4.50
N ALA A 334 45.92 33.42 4.28
CA ALA A 334 47.20 32.71 4.18
C ALA A 334 48.06 33.16 2.98
N ARG A 335 47.43 33.42 1.83
CA ARG A 335 48.10 33.95 0.63
C ARG A 335 48.67 35.34 0.88
N ILE A 336 47.87 36.22 1.48
CA ILE A 336 48.29 37.58 1.83
C ILE A 336 49.46 37.54 2.82
N ALA A 337 49.31 36.79 3.91
CA ALA A 337 50.33 36.66 4.96
C ALA A 337 51.70 36.18 4.46
N ARG A 338 51.71 35.31 3.43
CA ARG A 338 52.94 34.73 2.85
C ARG A 338 53.44 35.45 1.61
N SER A 339 52.76 36.50 1.17
CA SER A 339 53.18 37.28 0.01
C SER A 339 54.52 37.95 0.29
N THR A 340 55.46 37.83 -0.66
CA THR A 340 56.75 38.54 -0.68
C THR A 340 56.79 39.62 -1.75
N LYS A 341 55.68 39.83 -2.47
CA LYS A 341 55.57 40.89 -3.48
C LYS A 341 55.61 42.26 -2.80
N PRO A 342 56.17 43.32 -3.43
CA PRO A 342 56.19 44.68 -2.86
C PRO A 342 54.82 45.16 -2.38
N PHE A 343 53.76 44.73 -3.05
CA PHE A 343 52.40 44.85 -2.57
C PHE A 343 51.53 43.74 -3.17
N LEU A 344 50.36 43.51 -2.60
CA LEU A 344 49.34 42.63 -3.16
C LEU A 344 47.96 43.26 -2.94
N VAL A 345 47.15 43.30 -4.00
CA VAL A 345 45.75 43.73 -3.94
C VAL A 345 44.83 42.55 -4.18
N THR A 346 44.00 42.23 -3.19
CA THR A 346 43.08 41.09 -3.25
C THR A 346 41.66 41.51 -2.93
N VAL A 347 40.70 41.15 -3.77
CA VAL A 347 39.27 41.36 -3.48
C VAL A 347 38.66 40.09 -2.93
N PHE A 348 37.91 40.20 -1.83
CA PHE A 348 37.22 39.06 -1.23
C PHE A 348 35.86 39.45 -0.66
N ARG A 349 34.99 38.45 -0.54
CA ARG A 349 33.67 38.60 0.09
C ARG A 349 33.79 38.31 1.58
N ARG A 350 33.31 39.24 2.40
CA ARG A 350 33.23 39.08 3.85
C ARG A 350 31.76 39.02 4.26
N ARG A 351 31.41 37.99 5.02
CA ARG A 351 30.08 37.87 5.62
C ARG A 351 30.12 38.43 7.05
N LEU A 352 29.20 39.34 7.36
CA LEU A 352 28.90 39.81 8.71
C LEU A 352 27.43 39.48 8.99
N GLY A 353 27.17 38.36 9.67
CA GLY A 353 25.82 37.86 9.88
C GLY A 353 25.07 37.68 8.56
N ASP A 354 23.98 38.42 8.38
CA ASP A 354 23.14 38.40 7.18
C ASP A 354 23.62 39.34 6.07
N CYS A 355 24.58 40.22 6.35
CA CYS A 355 25.13 41.15 5.38
C CYS A 355 26.40 40.58 4.72
N THR A 356 26.50 40.73 3.40
CA THR A 356 27.74 40.43 2.66
C THR A 356 28.35 41.72 2.15
N GLN A 357 29.60 41.97 2.52
CA GLN A 357 30.39 43.09 2.04
C GLN A 357 31.50 42.59 1.13
N ILE A 358 31.87 43.39 0.13
CA ILE A 358 33.02 43.13 -0.71
C ILE A 358 34.13 44.06 -0.24
N LEU A 359 35.26 43.47 0.12
CA LEU A 359 36.42 44.19 0.63
C LEU A 359 37.60 44.01 -0.34
N LYS A 360 38.39 45.06 -0.45
CA LYS A 360 39.70 45.06 -1.09
C LYS A 360 40.76 45.07 -0.01
N ASP A 361 41.67 44.12 -0.03
CA ASP A 361 42.86 44.06 0.82
C ASP A 361 44.06 44.58 0.04
N VAL A 362 44.64 45.67 0.50
CA VAL A 362 45.92 46.19 -0.01
C VAL A 362 46.96 45.87 1.05
N SER A 363 47.98 45.10 0.68
CA SER A 363 48.95 44.55 1.62
C SER A 363 50.39 44.74 1.14
N SER A 364 51.33 44.86 2.08
CA SER A 364 52.77 44.95 1.81
C SER A 364 53.56 44.16 2.87
N PRO A 365 54.62 43.43 2.48
CA PRO A 365 55.38 42.58 3.38
C PRO A 365 56.24 43.40 4.35
N ILE A 366 56.36 42.89 5.57
CA ILE A 366 57.26 43.33 6.62
C ILE A 366 58.42 42.33 6.66
N PHE A 367 59.62 42.79 6.33
CA PHE A 367 60.84 41.98 6.37
C PHE A 367 61.70 42.43 7.53
N ILE A 368 62.08 41.53 8.42
CA ILE A 368 62.98 41.81 9.54
C ILE A 368 64.30 41.08 9.30
N LYS A 369 65.40 41.82 9.21
CA LYS A 369 66.74 41.32 8.85
C LYS A 369 66.70 40.40 7.61
N GLY A 370 65.90 40.78 6.60
CA GLY A 370 65.72 40.05 5.33
C GLY A 370 64.77 38.84 5.37
N ARG A 371 64.16 38.52 6.52
CA ARG A 371 63.20 37.42 6.67
C ARG A 371 61.77 37.94 6.73
N LEU A 372 60.85 37.34 5.96
CA LEU A 372 59.44 37.71 6.01
C LEU A 372 58.87 37.40 7.40
N TRP A 373 58.46 38.45 8.11
CA TRP A 373 57.76 38.34 9.39
C TRP A 373 56.24 38.28 9.17
N GLY A 374 55.73 39.14 8.30
CA GLY A 374 54.30 39.29 8.06
C GLY A 374 53.99 40.31 6.98
N ASN A 375 52.76 40.81 6.97
CA ASN A 375 52.28 41.82 6.02
C ASN A 375 51.46 42.88 6.76
N VAL A 376 51.65 44.15 6.40
CA VAL A 376 50.67 45.21 6.64
C VAL A 376 49.48 44.97 5.74
N ARG A 377 48.27 45.25 6.23
CA ARG A 377 47.01 45.05 5.52
C ARG A 377 46.09 46.25 5.73
N MET A 378 45.61 46.83 4.64
CA MET A 378 44.57 47.85 4.64
C MET A 378 43.34 47.31 3.92
N LEU A 379 42.22 47.23 4.63
CA LEU A 379 40.96 46.76 4.04
C LEU A 379 40.11 47.96 3.67
N ILE A 380 39.66 47.99 2.43
CA ILE A 380 38.85 49.05 1.84
C ILE A 380 37.51 48.45 1.43
N LEU A 381 36.41 49.11 1.78
CA LEU A 381 35.07 48.69 1.40
C LEU A 381 34.80 49.04 -0.06
N ILE A 382 34.39 48.05 -0.85
CA ILE A 382 33.89 48.29 -2.20
C ILE A 382 32.36 48.40 -2.13
N LYS A 383 31.83 49.58 -2.43
CA LYS A 383 30.38 49.77 -2.64
C LYS A 383 30.04 49.20 -4.01
N VAL A 384 29.51 47.97 -4.03
CA VAL A 384 29.14 47.31 -5.28
C VAL A 384 27.68 47.62 -5.58
N GLU A 385 27.45 48.60 -6.45
CA GLU A 385 26.12 48.85 -7.04
C GLU A 385 25.92 48.01 -8.31
N ASN A 386 26.99 47.62 -9.02
CA ASN A 386 26.94 46.72 -10.18
C ASN A 386 28.34 46.19 -10.61
N VAL A 387 28.40 45.16 -11.47
CA VAL A 387 29.65 44.57 -11.99
C VAL A 387 30.48 45.59 -12.79
N ASP A 388 29.83 46.48 -13.55
CA ASP A 388 30.49 47.56 -14.31
C ASP A 388 31.28 48.52 -13.43
N TYR A 389 30.89 48.68 -12.16
CA TYR A 389 31.60 49.54 -11.21
C TYR A 389 32.95 48.95 -10.82
N ILE A 390 33.06 47.63 -10.70
CA ILE A 390 34.33 46.95 -10.42
C ILE A 390 35.31 47.16 -11.58
N LEU A 391 34.83 47.03 -12.82
CA LEU A 391 35.64 47.26 -14.02
C LEU A 391 36.06 48.73 -14.17
N LYS A 392 35.19 49.69 -13.82
CA LYS A 392 35.51 51.13 -13.80
C LYS A 392 36.50 51.51 -12.70
N GLN A 393 36.36 50.97 -11.50
CA GLN A 393 37.25 51.26 -10.36
C GLN A 393 38.66 50.69 -10.55
N MET A 394 38.79 49.61 -11.33
CA MET A 394 40.08 49.00 -11.65
C MET A 394 40.81 49.67 -12.82
N ASP A 395 40.17 50.64 -13.51
CA ASP A 395 40.66 51.39 -14.69
C ASP A 395 41.43 50.52 -15.72
N ILE A 396 41.01 49.24 -15.84
CA ILE A 396 41.75 48.20 -16.59
C ILE A 396 41.82 48.57 -18.07
N HIS A 397 40.75 49.16 -18.61
CA HIS A 397 40.71 49.61 -19.99
C HIS A 397 41.83 50.62 -20.29
N ARG A 398 42.00 51.62 -19.43
CA ARG A 398 43.04 52.64 -19.56
C ARG A 398 44.44 52.05 -19.37
N ALA A 399 44.60 51.14 -18.41
CA ALA A 399 45.87 50.47 -18.17
C ALA A 399 46.29 49.57 -19.34
N VAL A 400 45.35 48.79 -19.90
CA VAL A 400 45.58 47.93 -21.06
C VAL A 400 45.88 48.77 -22.32
N GLU A 401 45.22 49.91 -22.51
CA GLU A 401 45.54 50.84 -23.60
C GLU A 401 46.92 51.48 -23.46
N LYS A 402 47.31 51.89 -22.25
CA LYS A 402 48.64 52.46 -21.97
C LYS A 402 49.76 51.40 -22.12
N MET A 403 49.50 50.17 -21.70
CA MET A 403 50.39 49.02 -21.92
C MET A 403 50.52 48.64 -23.41
N ARG A 404 49.48 48.86 -24.21
CA ARG A 404 49.52 48.68 -25.68
C ARG A 404 50.30 49.79 -26.40
N GLY A 405 50.40 50.98 -25.80
CA GLY A 405 51.07 52.16 -26.39
C GLY A 405 52.53 52.36 -25.98
N GLY A 406 53.07 51.58 -25.04
CA GLY A 406 54.48 51.63 -24.62
C GLY A 406 55.26 50.41 -25.09
N ASP A 407 56.51 50.61 -25.52
CA ASP A 407 57.45 49.57 -25.95
C ASP A 407 57.72 48.54 -24.82
N ALA A 408 56.82 47.56 -24.69
CA ALA A 408 56.98 46.43 -23.79
C ALA A 408 57.87 45.34 -24.41
N ALA A 409 59.11 45.69 -24.75
CA ALA A 409 60.16 44.75 -25.04
C ALA A 409 60.81 44.31 -23.72
N GLY A 410 60.23 43.34 -23.00
CA GLY A 410 60.91 42.80 -21.82
C GLY A 410 60.18 41.80 -20.94
N ILE A 411 58.85 41.67 -21.01
CA ILE A 411 58.14 40.70 -20.15
C ILE A 411 57.88 39.43 -20.94
N GLY A 412 58.63 38.37 -20.59
CA GLY A 412 58.68 37.10 -21.30
C GLY A 412 57.30 36.55 -21.68
N LYS A 413 57.16 36.22 -22.96
CA LYS A 413 56.04 35.43 -23.51
C LYS A 413 55.97 34.08 -22.80
N ARG A 414 55.26 34.02 -21.68
CA ARG A 414 54.43 32.85 -21.38
C ARG A 414 53.11 33.09 -22.08
N THR A 415 53.03 32.61 -23.32
CA THR A 415 51.76 32.45 -24.02
C THR A 415 50.92 31.49 -23.17
N LEU A 416 50.08 32.03 -22.28
CA LEU A 416 48.97 31.29 -21.72
C LEU A 416 47.96 31.16 -22.86
N ASP A 417 47.85 29.93 -23.36
CA ASP A 417 46.81 29.50 -24.29
C ASP A 417 45.47 29.54 -23.53
N LEU A 418 44.93 30.74 -23.36
CA LEU A 418 43.56 30.96 -22.92
C LEU A 418 42.70 30.71 -24.15
N GLY A 419 42.30 29.45 -24.32
CA GLY A 419 41.24 29.07 -25.25
C GLY A 419 40.04 29.99 -25.05
N THR A 420 39.91 30.97 -25.94
CA THR A 420 38.71 31.79 -26.07
C THR A 420 37.65 30.97 -26.76
N GLU A 421 37.13 29.98 -26.04
CA GLU A 421 35.83 29.38 -26.33
C GLU A 421 34.97 29.62 -25.11
N ARG A 422 34.05 30.59 -25.20
CA ARG A 422 32.91 30.65 -24.28
C ARG A 422 32.13 29.35 -24.49
N PRO A 423 32.02 28.44 -23.52
CA PRO A 423 31.06 27.37 -23.63
C PRO A 423 29.70 28.02 -23.39
N GLU A 424 28.96 28.32 -24.45
CA GLU A 424 27.51 28.24 -24.36
C GLU A 424 27.21 26.80 -23.93
N GLN A 425 26.96 26.59 -22.63
CA GLN A 425 26.40 25.34 -22.15
C GLN A 425 25.02 25.19 -22.79
N ARG A 426 24.96 24.60 -23.98
CA ARG A 426 23.77 23.91 -24.45
C ARG A 426 23.50 22.79 -23.45
N ARG A 427 22.62 23.04 -22.48
CA ARG A 427 22.02 21.95 -21.69
C ARG A 427 21.33 21.04 -22.71
N ASP A 428 21.81 19.81 -22.82
CA ASP A 428 21.23 18.82 -23.71
C ASP A 428 19.96 18.29 -23.02
N TYR A 429 18.81 18.89 -23.35
CA TYR A 429 17.54 18.50 -22.77
C TYR A 429 17.08 17.16 -23.34
N PRO A 430 16.43 16.30 -22.54
CA PRO A 430 15.96 15.00 -23.00
C PRO A 430 14.96 15.14 -24.16
N LYS A 431 15.32 14.57 -25.32
CA LYS A 431 14.47 14.58 -26.53
C LYS A 431 13.28 13.62 -26.44
N LYS A 432 13.31 12.67 -25.52
CA LYS A 432 12.27 11.66 -25.31
C LYS A 432 12.02 11.46 -23.83
N PHE A 433 10.76 11.25 -23.48
CA PHE A 433 10.31 10.97 -22.12
C PHE A 433 9.70 9.56 -22.05
N CYS A 434 10.04 8.82 -21.00
CA CYS A 434 9.52 7.47 -20.75
C CYS A 434 8.46 7.51 -19.65
N PHE A 435 7.31 6.89 -19.90
CA PHE A 435 6.16 6.88 -18.99
C PHE A 435 5.67 5.47 -18.75
N HIS A 436 5.30 5.15 -17.51
CA HIS A 436 4.71 3.85 -17.18
C HIS A 436 3.25 3.81 -17.61
N HIS A 437 2.89 2.86 -18.48
CA HIS A 437 1.53 2.65 -18.93
C HIS A 437 1.23 1.15 -19.02
N ALA A 438 0.27 0.67 -18.21
CA ALA A 438 -0.18 -0.73 -18.21
C ALA A 438 0.97 -1.76 -18.11
N GLY A 439 1.94 -1.51 -17.23
CA GLY A 439 3.09 -2.40 -17.01
C GLY A 439 4.19 -2.33 -18.08
N ARG A 440 4.15 -1.34 -18.99
CA ARG A 440 5.20 -1.10 -20.01
C ARG A 440 5.68 0.35 -19.99
N LEU A 441 6.91 0.59 -20.42
CA LEU A 441 7.44 1.93 -20.65
C LEU A 441 7.03 2.42 -22.05
N LYS A 442 6.17 3.44 -22.09
CA LYS A 442 5.82 4.16 -23.31
C LYS A 442 6.78 5.34 -23.47
N VAL A 443 7.51 5.37 -24.59
CA VAL A 443 8.40 6.48 -24.96
C VAL A 443 7.62 7.48 -25.79
N ILE A 444 7.65 8.76 -25.42
CA ILE A 444 6.97 9.86 -26.11
C ILE A 444 8.03 10.90 -26.46
N ASP A 445 8.00 11.38 -27.69
CA ASP A 445 8.91 12.44 -28.13
C ASP A 445 8.52 13.78 -27.50
N ASN A 446 9.51 14.62 -27.21
CA ASN A 446 9.29 15.93 -26.62
C ASN A 446 8.37 16.82 -27.49
N GLN A 447 8.36 16.60 -28.81
CA GLN A 447 7.49 17.34 -29.75
C GLN A 447 6.01 16.95 -29.66
N ASP A 448 5.70 15.73 -29.21
CA ASP A 448 4.35 15.19 -29.11
C ASP A 448 3.62 15.63 -27.82
N ILE A 449 4.36 16.25 -26.89
CA ILE A 449 3.85 16.69 -25.59
C ILE A 449 3.20 18.07 -25.72
N GLN A 450 1.94 18.18 -25.30
CA GLN A 450 1.20 19.44 -25.29
C GLN A 450 1.32 20.17 -23.95
N LEU A 451 1.11 19.45 -22.84
CA LEU A 451 1.19 20.05 -21.51
C LEU A 451 1.47 19.00 -20.42
N PHE A 452 1.95 19.48 -19.28
CA PHE A 452 1.98 18.76 -18.02
C PHE A 452 1.05 19.45 -17.04
N PHE A 453 0.25 18.68 -16.30
CA PHE A 453 -0.65 19.24 -15.30
C PHE A 453 -0.75 18.42 -14.03
N ALA A 454 -0.95 19.09 -12.91
CA ALA A 454 -1.20 18.44 -11.62
C ALA A 454 -2.70 18.39 -11.32
N LYS A 455 -3.22 17.17 -11.07
CA LYS A 455 -4.60 16.91 -10.67
C LYS A 455 -4.63 15.77 -9.65
N ASP A 456 -5.43 15.91 -8.59
CA ASP A 456 -5.61 14.88 -7.55
C ASP A 456 -4.29 14.36 -6.94
N ARG A 457 -3.33 15.28 -6.72
CA ARG A 457 -1.96 15.02 -6.21
C ARG A 457 -1.05 14.19 -7.13
N LEU A 458 -1.49 13.92 -8.36
CA LEU A 458 -0.70 13.28 -9.40
C LEU A 458 -0.36 14.27 -10.52
N VAL A 459 0.76 14.05 -11.19
CA VAL A 459 1.15 14.80 -12.38
C VAL A 459 0.87 13.96 -13.61
N PHE A 460 0.28 14.59 -14.61
CA PHE A 460 -0.08 13.99 -15.88
C PHE A 460 0.62 14.72 -17.02
N VAL A 461 1.06 13.97 -18.03
CA VAL A 461 1.42 14.50 -19.35
C VAL A 461 0.25 14.29 -20.30
N GLN A 462 -0.06 15.29 -21.10
CA GLN A 462 -1.03 15.19 -22.18
C GLN A 462 -0.30 15.28 -23.52
N THR A 463 -0.54 14.29 -24.38
CA THR A 463 -0.03 14.23 -25.75
C THR A 463 -1.00 14.84 -26.75
N GLU A 464 -0.51 15.11 -27.97
CA GLU A 464 -1.30 15.68 -29.07
C GLU A 464 -2.50 14.82 -29.49
N ASP A 465 -2.42 13.51 -29.28
CA ASP A 465 -3.55 12.57 -29.48
C ASP A 465 -4.63 12.66 -28.37
N GLY A 466 -4.49 13.59 -27.42
CA GLY A 466 -5.42 13.81 -26.31
C GLY A 466 -5.29 12.79 -25.17
N ARG A 467 -4.38 11.82 -25.28
CA ARG A 467 -4.16 10.83 -24.21
C ARG A 467 -3.40 11.45 -23.04
N GLN A 468 -3.72 10.96 -21.85
CA GLN A 468 -3.09 11.40 -20.60
C GLN A 468 -2.33 10.23 -19.97
N HIS A 469 -1.10 10.48 -19.56
CA HIS A 469 -0.24 9.50 -18.91
C HIS A 469 0.23 10.07 -17.56
N SER A 470 0.15 9.29 -16.49
CA SER A 470 0.69 9.72 -15.19
C SER A 470 2.20 9.62 -15.18
N ILE A 471 2.86 10.56 -14.51
CA ILE A 471 4.30 10.58 -14.31
C ILE A 471 4.63 10.63 -12.81
N ARG A 472 5.67 9.88 -12.41
CA ARG A 472 6.25 9.91 -11.05
C ARG A 472 7.28 11.04 -10.94
N SER A 473 6.87 12.28 -11.20
CA SER A 473 7.71 13.47 -11.01
C SER A 473 6.84 14.66 -10.63
N THR A 474 7.40 15.62 -9.89
CA THR A 474 6.69 16.87 -9.58
C THR A 474 6.76 17.84 -10.76
N LEU A 475 5.85 18.82 -10.82
CA LEU A 475 5.94 19.88 -11.84
C LEU A 475 7.23 20.70 -11.72
N SER A 476 7.77 20.88 -10.51
CA SER A 476 9.03 21.60 -10.30
C SER A 476 10.24 20.82 -10.83
N GLU A 477 10.29 19.50 -10.61
CA GLU A 477 11.33 18.64 -11.21
C GLU A 477 11.25 18.62 -12.75
N LEU A 478 10.04 18.65 -13.31
CA LEU A 478 9.85 18.73 -14.75
C LEU A 478 10.30 20.08 -15.31
N GLU A 479 10.05 21.18 -14.60
CA GLU A 479 10.49 22.52 -15.00
C GLU A 479 12.02 22.63 -15.12
N GLU A 480 12.78 21.92 -14.28
CA GLU A 480 14.25 21.87 -14.37
C GLU A 480 14.78 20.99 -15.52
N LYS A 481 14.02 19.94 -15.87
CA LYS A 481 14.39 18.94 -16.89
C LYS A 481 13.91 19.29 -18.30
N LEU A 482 12.97 20.22 -18.44
CA LEU A 482 12.40 20.63 -19.72
C LEU A 482 13.19 21.80 -20.31
N ASP A 483 13.23 21.84 -21.65
CA ASP A 483 13.79 22.97 -22.38
C ASP A 483 12.93 24.22 -22.13
N GLY A 484 13.48 25.20 -21.43
CA GLY A 484 12.81 26.45 -21.10
C GLY A 484 12.49 27.34 -22.30
N SER A 485 13.03 27.03 -23.49
CA SER A 485 12.63 27.65 -24.75
C SER A 485 11.36 27.03 -25.33
N GLN A 486 11.04 25.79 -24.98
CA GLN A 486 9.86 25.07 -25.49
C GLN A 486 8.74 24.97 -24.47
N PHE A 487 9.06 24.77 -23.18
CA PHE A 487 8.07 24.58 -22.12
C PHE A 487 8.10 25.74 -21.13
N MET A 488 6.93 26.25 -20.81
CA MET A 488 6.77 27.32 -19.83
C MET A 488 5.75 26.94 -18.77
N ARG A 489 6.11 27.18 -17.51
CA ARG A 489 5.15 27.14 -16.41
C ARG A 489 4.25 28.37 -16.48
N CYS A 490 2.97 28.17 -16.77
CA CYS A 490 1.99 29.24 -16.91
C CYS A 490 1.05 29.34 -15.68
N HIS A 491 0.99 28.30 -14.86
CA HIS A 491 0.17 28.23 -13.65
C HIS A 491 0.81 27.29 -12.62
N ARG A 492 0.41 27.40 -11.34
CA ARG A 492 0.91 26.50 -10.28
C ARG A 492 0.72 25.01 -10.58
N ASN A 493 -0.31 24.69 -11.39
CA ASN A 493 -0.70 23.33 -11.77
C ASN A 493 -0.44 22.99 -13.24
N TYR A 494 0.17 23.88 -14.05
CA TYR A 494 0.31 23.67 -15.49
C TYR A 494 1.68 24.13 -16.02
N ILE A 495 2.31 23.26 -16.82
CA ILE A 495 3.46 23.56 -17.69
C ILE A 495 3.01 23.29 -19.13
N VAL A 496 3.21 24.24 -20.03
CA VAL A 496 2.65 24.20 -21.39
C VAL A 496 3.76 24.24 -22.41
N ASN A 497 3.62 23.45 -23.48
CA ASN A 497 4.48 23.56 -24.66
C ASN A 497 4.08 24.79 -25.46
N MET A 498 4.98 25.76 -25.55
CA MET A 498 4.75 27.07 -26.17
C MET A 498 4.47 26.96 -27.68
N ASN A 499 5.06 25.97 -28.35
CA ASN A 499 4.85 25.74 -29.78
C ASN A 499 3.43 25.26 -30.11
N LYS A 500 2.71 24.73 -29.10
CA LYS A 500 1.37 24.14 -29.23
C LYS A 500 0.25 25.08 -28.78
N ILE A 501 0.54 26.37 -28.53
CA ILE A 501 -0.49 27.39 -28.22
C ILE A 501 -1.15 27.87 -29.52
N GLU A 502 -2.49 27.91 -29.55
CA GLU A 502 -3.30 28.37 -30.69
C GLU A 502 -3.82 29.80 -30.47
N TYR A 503 -4.43 30.08 -29.31
CA TYR A 503 -4.99 31.39 -28.98
C TYR A 503 -4.59 31.82 -27.57
N LEU A 504 -4.47 33.14 -27.40
CA LEU A 504 -4.31 33.80 -26.12
C LEU A 504 -5.47 34.77 -25.93
N THR A 505 -6.35 34.50 -24.97
CA THR A 505 -7.55 35.31 -24.71
C THR A 505 -7.43 36.02 -23.37
N ASN A 506 -7.90 37.27 -23.28
CA ASN A 506 -7.97 37.96 -22.00
C ASN A 506 -8.96 37.25 -21.08
N TRP A 507 -8.50 36.90 -19.87
CA TRP A 507 -9.31 36.28 -18.83
C TRP A 507 -9.57 37.25 -17.68
N PHE A 508 -10.60 36.99 -16.89
CA PHE A 508 -11.00 37.85 -15.77
C PHE A 508 -9.79 38.29 -14.92
N ASN A 509 -9.76 39.57 -14.55
CA ASN A 509 -8.85 40.13 -13.55
C ASN A 509 -7.35 40.21 -13.99
N ARG A 510 -7.10 40.68 -15.23
CA ARG A 510 -5.78 40.92 -15.86
C ARG A 510 -4.92 39.64 -16.04
N GLY A 511 -5.56 38.48 -16.15
CA GLY A 511 -4.91 37.22 -16.52
C GLY A 511 -5.14 36.90 -18.00
N TYR A 512 -4.46 35.86 -18.49
CA TYR A 512 -4.70 35.32 -19.83
C TYR A 512 -5.20 33.88 -19.76
N LEU A 513 -5.93 33.45 -20.77
CA LEU A 513 -6.33 32.07 -21.01
C LEU A 513 -5.61 31.59 -22.27
N LEU A 514 -4.87 30.49 -22.14
CA LEU A 514 -4.16 29.82 -23.23
C LEU A 514 -5.05 28.73 -23.80
N THR A 515 -5.31 28.73 -25.10
CA THR A 515 -5.97 27.63 -25.80
C THR A 515 -4.93 26.86 -26.62
N LEU A 516 -4.84 25.55 -26.42
CA LEU A 516 -3.89 24.69 -27.14
C LEU A 516 -4.43 24.20 -28.48
N LYS A 517 -3.52 23.99 -29.43
CA LYS A 517 -3.74 23.36 -30.75
C LYS A 517 -4.07 21.87 -30.53
N SER A 518 -5.32 21.54 -30.20
CA SER A 518 -5.76 20.17 -29.95
C SER A 518 -7.24 19.97 -30.33
N ALA A 519 -7.63 18.74 -30.65
CA ALA A 519 -9.02 18.36 -30.89
C ALA A 519 -9.94 18.69 -29.68
N THR A 520 -9.38 18.76 -28.47
CA THR A 520 -10.12 19.08 -27.24
C THR A 520 -10.13 20.56 -26.86
N LYS A 521 -9.42 21.43 -27.60
CA LYS A 521 -9.26 22.88 -27.32
C LYS A 521 -9.11 23.22 -25.84
N THR A 522 -8.17 22.54 -25.18
CA THR A 522 -7.97 22.68 -23.73
C THR A 522 -7.57 24.11 -23.38
N GLU A 523 -8.35 24.73 -22.49
CA GLU A 523 -8.13 26.10 -21.99
C GLU A 523 -7.38 26.08 -20.66
N ILE A 524 -6.30 26.85 -20.56
CA ILE A 524 -5.39 26.86 -19.41
C ILE A 524 -5.25 28.29 -18.88
N PRO A 525 -5.59 28.54 -17.60
CA PRO A 525 -5.46 29.88 -17.02
C PRO A 525 -3.99 30.20 -16.74
N VAL A 526 -3.56 31.40 -17.11
CA VAL A 526 -2.23 31.93 -16.77
C VAL A 526 -2.32 32.74 -15.49
N SER A 527 -1.54 32.36 -14.47
CA SER A 527 -1.55 33.08 -13.21
C SER A 527 -0.81 34.42 -13.33
N ARG A 528 -1.22 35.43 -12.55
CA ARG A 528 -0.64 36.80 -12.56
C ARG A 528 0.89 36.84 -12.43
N VAL A 529 1.47 35.90 -11.70
CA VAL A 529 2.92 35.79 -11.49
C VAL A 529 3.64 35.46 -12.81
N PHE A 530 3.03 34.63 -13.66
CA PHE A 530 3.63 34.13 -14.90
C PHE A 530 3.29 34.99 -16.13
N VAL A 531 2.38 35.96 -16.02
CA VAL A 531 2.02 36.88 -17.12
C VAL A 531 3.23 37.68 -17.62
N LYS A 532 4.14 38.11 -16.73
CA LYS A 532 5.36 38.83 -17.13
C LYS A 532 6.28 37.97 -18.00
N HIS A 533 6.40 36.67 -17.70
CA HIS A 533 7.22 35.74 -18.48
C HIS A 533 6.58 35.46 -19.84
N LEU A 534 5.26 35.32 -19.87
CA LEU A 534 4.50 35.13 -21.11
C LEU A 534 4.67 36.31 -22.08
N LYS A 535 4.54 37.54 -21.58
CA LYS A 535 4.73 38.76 -22.39
C LYS A 535 6.16 38.89 -22.92
N LYS A 536 7.16 38.54 -22.10
CA LYS A 536 8.56 38.55 -22.52
C LYS A 536 8.85 37.52 -23.62
N TYR A 537 8.16 36.38 -23.63
CA TYR A 537 8.40 35.32 -24.60
C TYR A 537 7.77 35.59 -25.97
N PHE A 538 6.55 36.13 -26.00
CA PHE A 538 5.83 36.42 -27.25
C PHE A 538 5.95 37.86 -27.74
N GLU A 539 6.68 38.72 -27.01
CA GLU A 539 6.94 40.12 -27.37
C GLU A 539 5.69 40.94 -27.72
N PHE A 540 4.66 40.88 -26.88
CA PHE A 540 3.43 41.67 -27.04
C PHE A 540 3.11 42.50 -25.78
N ASP A 541 2.55 43.69 -25.99
CA ASP A 541 2.25 44.69 -24.94
C ASP A 541 0.95 44.43 -24.17
#